data_AF-A0A932Q8R8-F1
#
_entry.id   AF-A0A932Q8R8-F1
#
_cell.length_a   1.000
_cell.length_b   1.000
_cell.length_c   1.000
_cell.angle_alpha   90.00
_cell.angle_beta   90.00
_cell.angle_gamma   90.00
#
_symmetry.space_group_name_H-M   'P 1'
#
loop_
_entity.id
_entity.type
_entity.pdbx_description
1 polymer ?
#
loop_
_entity_poly.entity_id
_entity_poly.type
_entity_poly.pdbx_seq_one_letter_code
_entity_poly.pdbx_strand_id
1 'polypeptide(L)'
;EHTGGDTPIAYFTGAADSNERQLQDYLPALSTISFIQVAHEDHTVLNLLKYGRSGEVRFDTTASPIAAYLYEALGAEGIEHYVREAKKVCAGMRTAQEFLDRLPSSLVAALARAASEIASGRRERLLEIAEKYSTTGPRTKKRKHAA
;
A
#
# COMPACT_ATOMS: atom_id res chain seq x y z
N GLU A 1 2.75 -25.40 4.07
CA GLU A 1 1.70 -24.36 4.10
C GLU A 1 2.00 -23.43 5.27
N HIS A 2 2.53 -22.21 5.04
CA HIS A 2 3.17 -21.41 6.11
C HIS A 2 2.79 -19.93 6.14
N THR A 3 1.59 -19.53 5.70
CA THR A 3 1.27 -18.09 5.72
C THR A 3 -0.11 -17.69 6.26
N GLY A 4 -0.94 -18.61 6.74
CA GLY A 4 -2.34 -18.32 7.08
C GLY A 4 -2.70 -18.11 8.55
N GLY A 5 -1.75 -18.06 9.49
CA GLY A 5 -2.06 -18.17 10.93
C GLY A 5 -2.14 -16.87 11.74
N ASP A 6 -1.38 -15.82 11.40
CA ASP A 6 -1.09 -14.79 12.44
C ASP A 6 -2.01 -13.58 12.42
N THR A 7 -2.67 -13.27 11.30
CA THR A 7 -3.56 -12.11 11.19
C THR A 7 -4.52 -12.28 10.01
N PRO A 8 -5.85 -12.18 10.22
CA PRO A 8 -6.83 -12.18 9.14
C PRO A 8 -6.57 -11.04 8.13
N ILE A 9 -6.84 -11.31 6.85
CA ILE A 9 -6.68 -10.31 5.78
C ILE A 9 -7.54 -9.05 6.02
N ALA A 10 -8.63 -9.19 6.78
CA ALA A 10 -9.53 -8.09 7.15
C ALA A 10 -8.80 -6.91 7.83
N TYR A 11 -7.76 -7.18 8.64
CA TYR A 11 -6.93 -6.17 9.29
C TYR A 11 -6.05 -5.37 8.31
N PHE A 12 -5.83 -5.90 7.11
CA PHE A 12 -5.07 -5.29 6.02
C PHE A 12 -5.96 -4.67 4.93
N THR A 13 -7.27 -4.87 4.97
CA THR A 13 -8.19 -4.36 3.93
C THR A 13 -9.18 -3.33 4.46
N GLY A 14 -9.19 -3.08 5.77
CA GLY A 14 -10.19 -2.23 6.43
C GLY A 14 -11.55 -2.91 6.59
N ALA A 15 -11.58 -4.26 6.54
CA ALA A 15 -12.81 -5.04 6.63
C ALA A 15 -13.01 -5.70 8.01
N ALA A 16 -12.10 -5.44 8.97
CA ALA A 16 -12.30 -5.87 10.36
C ALA A 16 -13.29 -4.93 11.05
N ASP A 17 -13.77 -5.32 12.23
CA ASP A 17 -14.69 -4.49 13.01
C ASP A 17 -14.04 -3.15 13.37
N SER A 18 -14.82 -2.07 13.40
CA SER A 18 -14.32 -0.70 13.64
C SER A 18 -13.68 -0.48 15.01
N ASN A 19 -13.83 -1.43 15.93
CA ASN A 19 -13.25 -1.41 17.27
C ASN A 19 -11.90 -2.13 17.35
N GLU A 20 -11.49 -2.80 16.28
CA GLU A 20 -10.20 -3.48 16.20
C GLU A 20 -9.16 -2.57 15.55
N ARG A 21 -7.90 -2.69 15.98
CA ARG A 21 -6.81 -1.92 15.36
C ARG A 21 -6.55 -2.43 13.96
N GLN A 22 -6.51 -1.55 12.97
CA GLN A 22 -6.31 -1.90 11.57
C GLN A 22 -5.01 -1.28 11.04
N LEU A 23 -4.48 -1.79 9.94
CA LEU A 23 -3.20 -1.33 9.39
C LEU A 23 -3.18 0.19 9.14
N GLN A 24 -4.30 0.78 8.70
CA GLN A 24 -4.37 2.21 8.44
C GLN A 24 -4.19 3.09 9.69
N ASP A 25 -4.45 2.57 10.89
CA ASP A 25 -4.28 3.32 12.14
C ASP A 25 -2.80 3.61 12.44
N TYR A 26 -1.91 2.86 11.79
CA TYR A 26 -0.47 2.93 11.93
C TYR A 26 0.24 3.54 10.72
N LEU A 27 -0.52 3.93 9.69
CA LEU A 27 0.05 4.61 8.53
C LEU A 27 0.41 6.06 8.91
N PRO A 28 1.65 6.51 8.63
CA PRO A 28 1.99 7.90 8.83
C PRO A 28 1.28 8.76 7.78
N ALA A 29 1.00 10.02 8.11
CA ALA A 29 0.49 10.98 7.15
C ALA A 29 1.44 11.11 5.95
N LEU A 30 0.92 11.12 4.73
CA LEU A 30 1.77 11.15 3.52
C LEU A 30 2.70 12.38 3.47
N SER A 31 2.28 13.50 4.06
CA SER A 31 3.09 14.70 4.21
C SER A 31 4.36 14.52 5.04
N THR A 32 4.41 13.50 5.90
CA THR A 32 5.60 13.17 6.72
C THR A 32 6.50 12.13 6.05
N ILE A 33 6.06 11.55 4.93
CA ILE A 33 6.88 10.61 4.16
C ILE A 33 7.75 11.38 3.17
N SER A 34 9.06 11.35 3.41
CA SER A 34 10.05 11.88 2.48
C SER A 34 9.90 11.29 1.07
N PHE A 35 10.02 12.14 0.05
CA PHE A 35 10.07 11.77 -1.37
C PHE A 35 8.76 11.19 -1.95
N ILE A 36 7.65 11.24 -1.22
CA ILE A 36 6.31 11.08 -1.83
C ILE A 36 5.83 12.46 -2.24
N GLN A 37 5.61 12.64 -3.54
CA GLN A 37 4.82 13.76 -4.04
C GLN A 37 3.39 13.27 -4.16
N VAL A 38 2.51 13.77 -3.29
CA VAL A 38 1.06 13.51 -3.39
C VAL A 38 0.63 13.88 -4.81
N ALA A 39 0.00 12.94 -5.50
CA ALA A 39 -0.42 13.18 -6.87
C ALA A 39 -1.48 14.29 -6.89
N HIS A 40 -1.60 15.06 -7.98
CA HIS A 40 -2.77 15.92 -8.14
C HIS A 40 -3.98 15.04 -8.48
N GLU A 41 -5.00 15.03 -7.62
CA GLU A 41 -5.99 13.93 -7.58
C GLU A 41 -7.36 14.28 -8.14
N ASP A 42 -8.02 13.26 -8.67
CA ASP A 42 -9.48 13.22 -8.77
C ASP A 42 -10.07 12.95 -7.37
N HIS A 43 -10.56 14.03 -6.74
CA HIS A 43 -11.19 13.97 -5.41
C HIS A 43 -12.41 13.03 -5.35
N THR A 44 -13.06 12.72 -6.48
CA THR A 44 -14.20 11.81 -6.51
C THR A 44 -13.77 10.38 -6.20
N VAL A 45 -12.67 9.91 -6.82
CA VAL A 45 -12.14 8.55 -6.55
C VAL A 45 -11.61 8.45 -5.12
N LEU A 46 -10.89 9.48 -4.66
CA LEU A 46 -10.38 9.51 -3.29
C LEU A 46 -11.51 9.46 -2.26
N ASN A 47 -12.55 10.27 -2.44
CA ASN A 47 -13.71 10.28 -1.54
C ASN A 47 -14.48 8.96 -1.57
N LEU A 48 -14.59 8.32 -2.74
CA LEU A 48 -15.19 7.00 -2.87
C LEU A 48 -14.40 5.95 -2.08
N LEU A 49 -13.06 5.97 -2.14
CA LEU A 49 -12.22 5.04 -1.40
C LEU A 49 -12.23 5.32 0.11
N LYS A 50 -12.29 6.59 0.52
CA LYS A 50 -12.30 7.01 1.94
C LYS A 50 -13.63 6.76 2.63
N TYR A 51 -14.74 7.05 1.96
CA TYR A 51 -16.06 7.08 2.58
C TYR A 51 -17.04 6.04 2.03
N GLY A 52 -16.62 5.25 1.02
CA GLY A 52 -17.52 4.35 0.30
C GLY A 52 -18.54 5.12 -0.53
N ARG A 53 -19.51 4.40 -1.11
CA ARG A 53 -20.68 5.05 -1.71
C ARG A 53 -21.70 5.42 -0.65
N SER A 54 -22.24 6.64 -0.75
CA SER A 54 -23.38 7.10 0.03
C SER A 54 -24.65 6.41 -0.48
N GLY A 55 -24.89 5.18 -0.01
CA GLY A 55 -26.06 4.40 -0.37
C GLY A 55 -25.91 2.98 0.13
N GLU A 56 -26.72 2.59 1.11
CA GLU A 56 -26.77 1.23 1.66
C GLU A 56 -27.18 0.24 0.58
N VAL A 57 -26.20 -0.27 -0.17
CA VAL A 57 -26.32 -1.53 -0.88
C VAL A 57 -25.18 -2.38 -0.35
N ARG A 58 -25.50 -3.50 0.30
CA ARG A 58 -24.56 -4.47 0.93
C ARG A 58 -23.48 -5.04 -0.03
N PHE A 59 -23.46 -4.60 -1.28
CA PHE A 59 -22.51 -4.98 -2.33
C PHE A 59 -21.66 -3.81 -2.85
N ASP A 60 -21.86 -2.59 -2.32
CA ASP A 60 -21.08 -1.44 -2.76
C ASP A 60 -19.70 -1.43 -2.10
N THR A 61 -18.77 -0.74 -2.75
CA THR A 61 -17.36 -0.72 -2.34
C THR A 61 -17.26 -0.19 -0.90
N THR A 62 -17.03 -1.09 0.06
CA THR A 62 -16.72 -0.72 1.44
C THR A 62 -15.49 0.18 1.42
N ALA A 63 -15.50 1.23 2.24
CA ALA A 63 -14.35 2.12 2.37
C ALA A 63 -13.07 1.29 2.51
N SER A 64 -12.04 1.65 1.73
CA SER A 64 -10.74 1.00 1.79
C SER A 64 -9.70 2.08 2.09
N PRO A 65 -9.47 2.38 3.38
CA PRO A 65 -8.52 3.41 3.80
C PRO A 65 -7.12 3.19 3.22
N ILE A 66 -6.73 1.93 3.03
CA ILE A 66 -5.43 1.57 2.45
C ILE A 66 -5.40 1.82 0.94
N ALA A 67 -6.49 1.52 0.22
CA ALA A 67 -6.58 1.88 -1.19
C ALA A 67 -6.58 3.41 -1.37
N ALA A 68 -7.28 4.15 -0.50
CA ALA A 68 -7.26 5.60 -0.49
C ALA A 68 -5.84 6.14 -0.25
N TYR A 69 -5.12 5.59 0.73
CA TYR A 69 -3.74 5.96 1.04
C TYR A 69 -2.78 5.72 -0.14
N LEU A 70 -2.90 4.56 -0.79
CA LEU A 70 -2.09 4.24 -1.98
C LEU A 70 -2.46 5.14 -3.16
N TYR A 71 -3.74 5.45 -3.34
CA TYR A 71 -4.21 6.35 -4.39
C TYR A 71 -3.69 7.77 -4.19
N GLU A 72 -3.72 8.26 -2.95
CA GLU A 72 -3.20 9.58 -2.57
C GLU A 72 -1.66 9.64 -2.79
N ALA A 73 -0.96 8.56 -2.47
CA ALA A 73 0.50 8.47 -2.64
C ALA A 73 0.97 8.30 -4.10
N LEU A 74 0.18 7.65 -4.96
CA LEU A 74 0.62 7.18 -6.29
C LEU A 74 -0.13 7.84 -7.45
N GLY A 75 -1.32 8.37 -7.19
CA GLY A 75 -2.26 8.83 -8.20
C GLY A 75 -2.83 7.71 -9.07
N ALA A 76 -3.77 8.07 -9.95
CA ALA A 76 -4.45 7.12 -10.84
C ALA A 76 -3.48 6.35 -11.74
N GLU A 77 -2.54 7.05 -12.39
CA GLU A 77 -1.55 6.42 -13.27
C GLU A 77 -0.61 5.48 -12.51
N GLY A 78 -0.18 5.87 -11.32
CA GLY A 78 0.66 5.05 -10.46
C GLY A 78 -0.06 3.77 -10.03
N ILE A 79 -1.31 3.89 -9.56
CA ILE A 79 -2.13 2.72 -9.22
C ILE A 79 -2.29 1.79 -10.41
N GLU A 80 -2.66 2.30 -11.58
CA GLU A 80 -2.83 1.48 -12.78
C GLU A 80 -1.51 0.78 -13.18
N HIS A 81 -0.38 1.48 -13.09
CA HIS A 81 0.94 0.90 -13.30
C HIS A 81 1.24 -0.24 -12.32
N TYR A 82 1.11 0.00 -11.01
CA TYR A 82 1.49 -0.99 -10.01
C TYR A 82 0.50 -2.15 -9.93
N VAL A 83 -0.77 -1.98 -10.27
CA VAL A 83 -1.73 -3.10 -10.43
C VAL A 83 -1.29 -4.02 -11.58
N ARG A 84 -0.87 -3.47 -12.72
CA ARG A 84 -0.31 -4.29 -13.81
C ARG A 84 0.95 -5.04 -13.39
N GLU A 85 1.82 -4.40 -12.62
CA GLU A 85 3.04 -5.04 -12.11
C GLU A 85 2.73 -6.11 -11.05
N ALA A 86 1.72 -5.90 -10.19
CA ALA A 86 1.27 -6.87 -9.20
C ALA A 86 0.65 -8.11 -9.86
N LYS A 87 -0.12 -7.95 -10.94
CA LYS A 87 -0.65 -9.08 -11.72
C LYS A 87 0.46 -10.00 -12.25
N LYS A 88 1.64 -9.47 -12.58
CA LYS A 88 2.81 -10.27 -12.97
C LYS A 88 3.35 -11.12 -11.82
N VAL A 89 3.27 -10.61 -10.58
CA VAL A 89 3.61 -11.39 -9.38
C VAL A 89 2.63 -12.54 -9.19
N CYS A 90 1.32 -12.27 -9.27
CA CYS A 90 0.28 -13.29 -9.15
C CYS A 90 0.40 -14.38 -10.22
N ALA A 91 0.85 -14.02 -11.43
CA ALA A 91 1.09 -14.96 -12.52
C ALA A 91 2.45 -15.68 -12.44
N GLY A 92 3.24 -15.48 -11.37
CA GLY A 92 4.56 -16.08 -11.21
C GLY A 92 5.64 -15.54 -12.16
N MET A 93 5.32 -14.50 -12.94
CA MET A 93 6.27 -13.84 -13.87
C MET A 93 7.23 -12.88 -13.17
N ARG A 94 7.02 -12.63 -11.87
CA ARG A 94 7.88 -11.77 -11.05
C ARG A 94 7.82 -12.19 -9.58
N THR A 95 8.92 -12.03 -8.87
CA THR A 95 8.95 -12.22 -7.42
C THR A 95 8.32 -11.03 -6.66
N ALA A 96 7.83 -11.28 -5.45
CA ALA A 96 7.33 -10.21 -4.58
C ALA A 96 8.43 -9.16 -4.30
N GLN A 97 9.68 -9.61 -4.12
CA GLN A 97 10.83 -8.74 -3.87
C GLN A 97 11.07 -7.76 -5.02
N GLU A 98 11.07 -8.22 -6.27
CA GLU A 98 11.24 -7.36 -7.45
C GLU A 98 10.09 -6.39 -7.67
N PHE A 99 8.89 -6.72 -7.18
CA PHE A 99 7.76 -5.79 -7.18
C PHE A 99 7.94 -4.69 -6.13
N LEU A 100 8.30 -5.05 -4.90
CA LEU A 100 8.59 -4.09 -3.83
C LEU A 100 9.73 -3.14 -4.21
N ASP A 101 10.78 -3.64 -4.88
CA ASP A 101 11.91 -2.84 -5.36
C ASP A 101 11.55 -1.79 -6.42
N ARG A 102 10.34 -1.87 -7.00
CA ARG A 102 9.85 -0.91 -8.00
C ARG A 102 8.92 0.13 -7.43
N LEU A 103 8.30 -0.12 -6.27
CA LEU A 103 7.48 0.86 -5.56
C LEU A 103 8.36 1.98 -4.98
N PRO A 104 7.79 3.16 -4.67
CA PRO A 104 8.51 4.17 -3.91
C PRO A 104 8.99 3.57 -2.58
N SER A 105 10.31 3.57 -2.33
CA SER A 105 10.89 2.92 -1.17
C SER A 105 10.28 3.43 0.14
N SER A 106 10.07 4.74 0.24
CA SER A 106 9.49 5.35 1.43
C SER A 106 8.04 4.91 1.69
N LEU A 107 7.26 4.64 0.63
CA LEU A 107 5.93 4.05 0.74
C LEU A 107 5.99 2.60 1.23
N VAL A 108 6.92 1.79 0.69
CA VAL A 108 7.13 0.41 1.14
C VAL A 108 7.54 0.37 2.60
N ALA A 109 8.43 1.26 3.02
CA ALA A 109 8.87 1.36 4.40
C ALA A 109 7.72 1.71 5.35
N ALA A 110 6.87 2.68 4.98
CA ALA A 110 5.72 3.07 5.77
C ALA A 110 4.71 1.91 5.93
N LEU A 111 4.37 1.24 4.82
CA LEU A 111 3.46 0.09 4.85
C LEU A 111 4.03 -1.08 5.65
N ALA A 112 5.33 -1.35 5.54
CA ALA A 112 5.98 -2.43 6.28
C ALA A 112 6.00 -2.15 7.80
N ARG A 113 6.25 -0.91 8.22
CA ARG A 113 6.14 -0.51 9.64
C ARG A 113 4.72 -0.66 10.15
N ALA A 114 3.72 -0.15 9.42
CA ALA A 114 2.32 -0.27 9.81
C ALA A 114 1.88 -1.74 9.91
N ALA A 115 2.27 -2.57 8.94
CA ALA A 115 1.99 -4.01 8.98
C ALA A 115 2.64 -4.72 10.18
N SER A 116 3.80 -4.25 10.64
CA SER A 116 4.51 -4.85 11.77
C SER A 116 3.79 -4.66 13.12
N GLU A 117 2.93 -3.63 13.22
CA GLU A 117 2.11 -3.36 14.40
C GLU A 117 0.88 -4.28 14.48
N ILE A 118 0.44 -4.82 13.34
CA ILE A 118 -0.71 -5.72 13.24
C ILE A 118 -0.25 -7.19 13.28
N ALA A 119 0.80 -7.54 12.54
CA ALA A 119 1.25 -8.91 12.37
C ALA A 119 2.40 -9.27 13.34
N SER A 120 2.06 -9.49 14.60
CA SER A 120 3.01 -9.76 15.69
C SER A 120 3.98 -10.92 15.37
N GLY A 121 3.48 -12.03 14.81
CA GLY A 121 4.29 -13.19 14.43
C GLY A 121 5.32 -12.93 13.32
N ARG A 122 5.21 -11.81 12.60
CA ARG A 122 6.14 -11.41 11.53
C ARG A 122 6.77 -10.05 11.76
N ARG A 123 6.59 -9.48 12.94
CA ARG A 123 6.99 -8.10 13.26
C ARG A 123 8.44 -7.83 12.92
N GLU A 124 9.36 -8.67 13.39
CA GLU A 124 10.80 -8.49 13.16
C GLU A 124 11.14 -8.46 11.65
N ARG A 125 10.61 -9.43 10.89
CA ARG A 125 10.85 -9.49 9.45
C ARG A 125 10.21 -8.34 8.66
N LEU A 126 9.08 -7.82 9.13
CA LEU A 126 8.46 -6.63 8.56
C LEU A 126 9.27 -5.36 8.87
N LEU A 127 9.85 -5.26 10.07
CA LEU A 127 10.77 -4.18 10.43
C LEU A 127 12.08 -4.25 9.62
N GLU A 128 12.63 -5.43 9.37
CA GLU A 128 13.78 -5.60 8.47
C GLU A 128 13.48 -5.07 7.06
N ILE A 129 12.28 -5.36 6.53
CA ILE A 129 11.81 -4.80 5.26
C ILE A 129 11.73 -3.27 5.37
N ALA A 130 11.11 -2.74 6.43
CA ALA A 130 11.00 -1.30 6.61
C ALA A 130 12.35 -0.59 6.62
N GLU A 131 13.35 -1.14 7.30
CA GLU A 131 14.71 -0.58 7.36
C GLU A 131 15.42 -0.65 6.01
N LYS A 132 15.30 -1.77 5.29
CA LYS A 132 15.82 -1.91 3.91
C LYS A 132 15.33 -0.79 2.99
N TYR A 133 14.05 -0.44 3.09
CA TYR A 133 13.44 0.56 2.21
C TYR A 133 13.51 2.00 2.75
N SER A 134 13.84 2.20 4.03
CA SER A 134 14.03 3.54 4.63
C SER A 134 15.34 4.21 4.21
N THR A 135 16.36 3.41 3.94
CA THR A 135 17.71 3.89 3.56
C THR A 135 17.87 4.09 2.06
N THR A 136 16.93 3.56 1.25
CA THR A 136 17.01 3.61 -0.21
C THR A 136 16.24 4.82 -0.73
N GLY A 137 16.92 5.97 -0.87
CA GLY A 137 16.39 7.17 -1.54
C GLY A 137 15.89 6.90 -2.97
N PRO A 138 15.20 7.86 -3.61
CA PRO A 138 14.43 7.62 -4.83
C PRO A 138 15.29 7.02 -5.95
N ARG A 139 14.95 5.79 -6.37
CA ARG A 139 15.51 5.15 -7.56
C ARG A 139 14.85 5.77 -8.78
N THR A 140 15.30 6.96 -9.18
CA THR A 140 14.91 7.56 -10.45
C THR A 140 15.32 6.61 -11.58
N LYS A 141 14.33 6.00 -12.24
CA LYS A 141 14.57 5.31 -13.52
C LYS A 141 15.06 6.38 -14.49
N LYS A 142 16.37 6.41 -14.77
CA LYS A 142 16.91 7.12 -15.93
C LYS A 142 16.21 6.55 -17.17
N ARG A 143 15.20 7.28 -17.68
CA ARG A 143 14.72 7.10 -19.05
C ARG A 143 15.90 7.46 -19.96
N LYS A 144 16.59 6.43 -20.47
CA LYS A 144 17.42 6.59 -21.66
C LYS A 144 16.45 6.91 -22.81
N HIS A 145 16.26 8.19 -23.10
CA HIS A 145 15.79 8.59 -24.42
C HIS A 145 16.98 8.40 -25.36
N ALA A 146 16.88 7.37 -26.19
CA ALA A 146 17.64 7.23 -27.42
C ALA A 146 16.69 7.58 -28.56
N ALA A 147 16.92 8.73 -29.18
CA ALA A 147 16.67 9.06 -30.59
C ALA A 147 17.34 10.41 -30.84
#